data_AF-A0A0P0I6V3-F1
#
_entry.id   AF-A0A0P0I6V3-F1
#
_cell.length_a   1.000
_cell.length_b   1.000
_cell.length_c   1.000
_cell.angle_alpha   90.00
_cell.angle_beta   90.00
_cell.angle_gamma   90.00
#
_symmetry.space_group_name_H-M   'P 1'
#
loop_
_entity.id
_entity.type
_entity.pdbx_description
1 polymer ?
#
loop_
_entity_poly.entity_id
_entity_poly.type
_entity_poly.pdbx_seq_one_letter_code
_entity_poly.pdbx_strand_id
1 'polypeptide(L)'
;MKTLEPIHSQLALSTPIAVVDFGDAVLSLGPNASEQDIESRLLQTNQQIEKLKAAGFIVLDAQAVVGADDSVFVPVGSKEVSHADTP
;
A
#
# COMPACT_ATOMS: atom_id res chain seq x y z
N MET A 1 -10.82 20.08 -24.23
CA MET A 1 -10.79 19.86 -22.77
C MET A 1 -11.13 18.40 -22.53
N LYS A 2 -10.16 17.58 -22.11
CA LYS A 2 -10.39 16.14 -21.88
C LYS A 2 -11.03 15.96 -20.51
N THR A 3 -12.20 15.34 -20.50
CA THR A 3 -13.06 15.02 -19.37
C THR A 3 -12.30 14.20 -18.33
N LEU A 4 -11.94 14.82 -17.19
CA LEU A 4 -11.32 14.14 -16.03
C LEU A 4 -12.36 13.49 -15.10
N GLU A 5 -13.64 13.65 -15.40
CA GLU A 5 -14.74 13.19 -14.55
C GLU A 5 -14.81 11.66 -14.28
N PRO A 6 -14.47 10.74 -15.21
CA PRO A 6 -14.64 9.31 -14.93
C PRO A 6 -13.64 8.76 -13.90
N ILE A 7 -12.45 9.36 -13.77
CA ILE A 7 -11.44 8.92 -12.79
C ILE A 7 -11.88 9.29 -11.37
N HIS A 8 -12.46 10.48 -11.19
CA HIS A 8 -12.96 10.92 -9.88
C HIS A 8 -14.12 10.06 -9.37
N SER A 9 -14.98 9.57 -10.26
CA SER A 9 -16.08 8.66 -9.88
C SER A 9 -15.63 7.22 -9.58
N GLN A 10 -14.53 6.74 -10.16
CA GLN A 10 -13.96 5.41 -9.82
C GLN A 10 -13.14 5.41 -8.54
N LEU A 11 -12.46 6.52 -8.22
CA LEU A 11 -11.74 6.69 -6.95
C LEU A 11 -12.69 6.69 -5.74
N ALA A 12 -13.95 7.09 -5.91
CA ALA A 12 -14.98 7.04 -4.87
C ALA A 12 -15.43 5.61 -4.48
N LEU A 13 -15.02 4.59 -5.24
CA LEU A 13 -15.36 3.18 -5.01
C LEU A 13 -14.17 2.31 -4.57
N SER A 14 -12.98 2.88 -4.46
CA SER A 14 -11.76 2.12 -4.16
C SER A 14 -11.45 2.22 -2.67
N THR A 15 -11.50 1.09 -1.96
CA THR A 15 -11.05 1.01 -0.56
C THR A 15 -9.62 1.53 -0.48
N PRO A 16 -9.34 2.58 0.31
CA PRO A 16 -8.03 3.19 0.32
C PRO A 16 -7.00 2.23 0.95
N ILE A 17 -5.83 2.12 0.34
CA ILE A 17 -4.76 1.21 0.78
C ILE A 17 -3.61 2.05 1.31
N ALA A 18 -3.09 1.68 2.49
CA ALA A 18 -1.86 2.22 3.05
C ALA A 18 -0.84 1.09 3.19
N VAL A 19 0.39 1.34 2.76
CA VAL A 19 1.52 0.42 2.95
C VAL A 19 2.43 1.00 4.03
N VAL A 20 2.79 0.20 5.02
CA VAL A 20 3.61 0.62 6.16
C VAL A 20 4.89 -0.20 6.20
N ASP A 21 6.02 0.50 6.26
CA ASP A 21 7.35 -0.10 6.46
C ASP A 21 7.81 0.16 7.90
N PHE A 22 7.76 -0.87 8.74
CA PHE A 22 8.22 -0.79 10.12
C PHE A 22 9.74 -0.68 10.22
N GLY A 23 10.48 -1.21 9.24
CA GLY A 23 11.93 -1.07 9.17
C GLY A 23 12.32 0.39 8.97
N ASP A 24 11.68 1.07 8.01
CA ASP A 24 11.88 2.51 7.78
C ASP A 24 11.47 3.35 9.01
N ALA A 25 10.36 2.99 9.66
CA ALA A 25 9.93 3.67 10.88
C ALA A 25 11.01 3.64 11.98
N VAL A 26 11.68 2.50 12.17
CA VAL A 26 12.78 2.36 13.13
C VAL A 26 14.04 3.06 12.65
N LEU A 27 14.43 2.88 11.37
CA LEU A 27 15.63 3.49 10.80
C LEU A 27 15.60 5.02 10.84
N SER A 28 14.41 5.63 10.76
CA SER A 28 14.23 7.08 10.85
C SER A 28 14.61 7.68 12.21
N LEU A 29 14.77 6.87 13.26
CA LEU A 29 15.27 7.32 14.58
C LEU A 29 16.79 7.56 14.59
N GLY A 30 17.51 7.04 13.60
CA GLY A 30 18.96 7.12 13.49
C GLY A 30 19.70 6.00 14.25
N PRO A 31 21.03 5.88 14.03
CA PRO A 31 21.81 4.72 14.45
C PRO A 31 22.03 4.59 15.97
N ASN A 32 21.74 5.63 16.74
CA ASN A 32 21.97 5.68 18.19
C ASN A 32 20.65 5.64 18.99
N ALA A 33 19.54 5.27 18.36
CA ALA A 33 18.26 5.15 19.04
C ALA A 33 18.34 4.08 20.14
N SER A 34 17.81 4.40 21.32
CA SER A 34 17.70 3.42 22.39
C SER A 34 16.57 2.42 22.11
N GLU A 35 16.57 1.28 22.79
CA GLU A 35 15.45 0.32 22.72
C GLU A 35 14.11 0.97 23.07
N GLN A 36 14.12 1.90 24.04
CA GLN A 36 12.93 2.64 24.45
C GLN A 36 12.42 3.59 23.35
N ASP A 37 13.32 4.21 22.58
CA ASP A 37 12.95 5.06 21.45
C ASP A 37 12.32 4.24 20.32
N ILE A 38 12.88 3.06 20.05
CA ILE A 38 12.37 2.10 19.08
C ILE A 38 10.97 1.63 19.47
N GLU A 39 10.79 1.20 20.72
CA GLU A 39 9.49 0.75 21.23
C GLU A 39 8.44 1.87 21.15
N SER A 40 8.80 3.07 21.59
CA SER A 40 7.94 4.26 21.51
C SER A 40 7.54 4.57 20.08
N ARG A 41 8.48 4.48 19.12
CA ARG A 41 8.19 4.71 17.71
C ARG A 41 7.28 3.64 17.13
N LEU A 42 7.51 2.37 17.41
CA LEU A 42 6.65 1.27 16.96
C LEU A 42 5.24 1.39 17.54
N LEU A 43 5.12 1.79 18.81
CA LEU A 43 3.82 2.05 19.45
C LEU A 43 3.08 3.20 18.75
N GLN A 44 3.77 4.31 18.46
CA GLN A 44 3.18 5.43 17.71
C GLN A 44 2.74 5.03 16.31
N THR A 45 3.56 4.26 15.59
CA THR A 45 3.21 3.71 14.28
C THR A 45 1.95 2.84 14.37
N ASN A 46 1.85 1.96 15.37
CA ASN A 46 0.65 1.14 15.58
C ASN A 46 -0.60 1.99 15.86
N GLN A 47 -0.49 3.06 16.66
CA GLN A 47 -1.61 3.97 16.89
C GLN A 47 -2.06 4.69 15.60
N GLN A 48 -1.14 5.02 14.70
CA GLN A 48 -1.46 5.60 13.40
C GLN A 48 -2.14 4.56 12.48
N ILE A 49 -1.67 3.31 12.49
CA ILE A 49 -2.30 2.20 11.76
C ILE A 49 -3.74 2.00 12.21
N GLU A 50 -4.00 2.02 13.52
CA GLU A 50 -5.37 1.88 14.03
C GLU A 50 -6.28 3.03 13.59
N LYS A 51 -5.76 4.26 13.49
CA LYS A 51 -6.50 5.39 12.92
C LYS A 51 -6.82 5.19 11.43
N LEU A 52 -5.88 4.66 10.65
CA LEU A 52 -6.10 4.33 9.24
C LEU A 52 -7.17 3.26 9.08
N LYS A 53 -7.09 2.18 9.86
CA LYS A 53 -8.12 1.11 9.87
C LYS A 53 -9.49 1.66 10.24
N ALA A 54 -9.59 2.49 11.27
CA ALA A 54 -10.84 3.14 11.69
C ALA A 54 -11.41 4.06 10.59
N ALA A 55 -10.55 4.65 9.76
CA ALA A 55 -10.95 5.44 8.58
C ALA A 55 -11.29 4.58 7.34
N GLY A 56 -11.28 3.25 7.46
CA GLY A 56 -11.64 2.33 6.38
C GLY A 56 -10.48 1.95 5.45
N PHE A 57 -9.23 2.21 5.84
CA PHE A 57 -8.08 1.79 5.05
C PHE A 57 -7.79 0.30 5.24
N ILE A 58 -7.37 -0.35 4.16
CA ILE A 58 -6.63 -1.60 4.23
C ILE A 58 -5.16 -1.24 4.46
N VAL A 59 -4.58 -1.73 5.55
CA VAL A 59 -3.17 -1.49 5.88
C VAL A 59 -2.37 -2.75 5.61
N LEU A 60 -1.33 -2.63 4.79
CA LEU A 60 -0.43 -3.72 4.41
C LEU A 60 0.98 -3.48 4.98
N ASP A 61 1.63 -4.55 5.42
CA ASP A 61 3.04 -4.54 5.77
C ASP A 61 3.90 -4.57 4.50
N ALA A 62 4.83 -3.62 4.36
CA ALA A 62 5.69 -3.49 3.19
C ALA A 62 6.54 -4.75 2.94
N GLN A 63 7.06 -5.38 3.99
CA GLN A 63 7.87 -6.59 3.88
C GLN A 63 7.02 -7.79 3.43
N ALA A 64 5.77 -7.87 3.90
CA ALA A 64 4.84 -8.90 3.44
C ALA A 64 4.44 -8.71 1.96
N VAL A 65 4.34 -7.45 1.49
CA VAL A 65 4.07 -7.14 0.08
C VAL A 65 5.26 -7.50 -0.79
N VAL A 66 6.48 -7.14 -0.39
CA VAL A 66 7.71 -7.45 -1.15
C VAL A 66 8.01 -8.95 -1.15
N GLY A 67 7.72 -9.65 -0.05
CA GLY A 67 7.91 -11.11 0.07
C GLY A 67 6.77 -11.94 -0.49
N ALA A 68 5.75 -11.32 -1.11
CA ALA A 68 4.63 -12.04 -1.69
C ALA A 68 5.08 -12.88 -2.90
N ASP A 69 4.45 -14.03 -3.13
CA ASP A 69 4.76 -14.90 -4.26
C ASP A 69 4.39 -14.24 -5.60
N ASP A 70 5.20 -14.44 -6.64
CA ASP A 70 4.98 -13.83 -7.96
C ASP A 70 3.59 -14.11 -8.53
N SER A 71 2.96 -15.23 -8.17
CA SER A 71 1.61 -15.62 -8.60
C SER A 71 0.49 -14.70 -8.09
N VAL A 72 0.72 -13.90 -7.04
CA VAL A 72 -0.30 -12.99 -6.50
C VAL A 72 -0.24 -11.58 -7.12
N PHE A 73 0.83 -11.27 -7.84
CA PHE A 73 0.94 -9.99 -8.54
C PHE A 73 0.11 -10.02 -9.83
N VAL A 74 -0.85 -9.11 -9.94
CA VAL A 74 -1.60 -8.94 -11.18
C VAL A 74 -0.72 -8.19 -12.18
N PRO A 75 -0.42 -8.75 -13.37
CA PRO A 75 0.43 -8.10 -14.34
C PRO A 75 -0.22 -6.79 -14.82
N VAL A 76 0.45 -5.67 -14.57
CA VAL A 76 0.11 -4.36 -15.14
C VAL A 76 0.55 -4.30 -16.60
N GLY A 77 -0.17 -5.00 -17.48
CA GLY A 77 0.19 -5.04 -18.90
C GLY A 77 -0.49 -6.06 -19.80
N SER A 78 -1.57 -6.73 -19.38
CA SER A 78 -2.34 -7.59 -20.29
C SER A 78 -3.17 -6.73 -21.23
N LYS A 79 -2.52 -6.20 -22.28
CA LYS A 79 -3.17 -5.71 -23.49
C LYS A 79 -4.26 -6.71 -23.87
N GLU A 80 -5.49 -6.24 -24.02
CA GLU A 80 -6.62 -7.04 -24.51
C GLU A 80 -6.16 -7.95 -25.64
N VAL A 81 -6.16 -9.26 -25.40
CA VAL A 81 -6.04 -10.23 -26.48
C VAL A 81 -7.41 -10.23 -27.15
N SER A 82 -7.59 -9.30 -28.10
CA SER A 82 -8.77 -9.27 -28.94
C SER A 82 -8.78 -10.54 -29.80
N HIS A 83 -9.75 -11.41 -29.55
CA HIS A 83 -10.12 -12.48 -30.47
C HIS A 83 -10.76 -11.85 -31.73
N ALA A 84 -9.95 -11.53 -32.73
CA ALA A 84 -10.32 -11.28 -34.12
C ALA A 84 -9.00 -11.16 -34.89
N ASP A 85 -8.65 -11.89 -35.95
CA ASP A 85 -9.39 -12.72 -36.89
C ASP A 85 -8.45 -13.81 -37.39
N THR A 86 -9.05 -14.98 -37.65
CA THR A 86 -8.52 -16.03 -38.51
C THR A 86 -8.33 -15.49 -39.95
N PRO A 87 -7.24 -15.88 -40.63
CA PRO A 87 -7.34 -16.25 -42.04
C PRO A 87 -7.13 -17.76 -42.23
#